data_AF-A0A954N3N2-F1
#
_entry.id   AF-A0A954N3N2-F1
#
_cell.length_a   1.000
_cell.length_b   1.000
_cell.length_c   1.000
_cell.angle_alpha   90.00
_cell.angle_beta   90.00
_cell.angle_gamma   90.00
#
_symmetry.space_group_name_H-M   'P 1'
#
loop_
_entity.id
_entity.type
_entity.pdbx_description
1 polymer ?
#
loop_
_entity_poly.entity_id
_entity_poly.type
_entity_poly.pdbx_seq_one_letter_code
_entity_poly.pdbx_strand_id
1 'polypeptide(L)'
;TVVAVNVGGCLIPLLLAAWLIPLVASQPGLYTTLFLGIGINIFACYRFTRLVPGLGIVLPTFLSPLISLLSVWIGIPGAEYQAYQPAVAYLIGISGPLIGADLLHWKDFERLATGVISIGGAGTWDGIVLSGLLAAFLA
;
A
#
# COMPACT_ATOMS: atom_id res chain seq x y z
N THR A 1 0.44 8.88 -23.92
CA THR A 1 -0.06 8.96 -22.53
C THR A 1 1.04 9.49 -21.64
N VAL A 2 0.78 10.54 -20.88
CA VAL A 2 1.71 11.04 -19.86
C VAL A 2 1.44 10.32 -18.55
N VAL A 3 2.48 9.86 -17.88
CA VAL A 3 2.40 9.21 -16.57
C VAL A 3 2.88 10.20 -15.53
N ALA A 4 1.97 10.66 -14.68
CA ALA A 4 2.25 11.49 -13.53
C ALA A 4 2.39 10.63 -12.27
N VAL A 5 3.20 11.10 -11.32
CA VAL A 5 3.33 10.49 -9.99
C VAL A 5 2.91 11.52 -8.97
N ASN A 6 1.95 11.17 -8.11
CA ASN A 6 1.47 12.06 -7.08
C ASN A 6 2.52 12.22 -5.98
N VAL A 7 2.95 13.46 -5.72
CA VAL A 7 3.95 13.74 -4.67
C VAL A 7 3.43 13.38 -3.29
N GLY A 8 2.21 13.81 -2.95
CA GLY A 8 1.58 13.51 -1.66
C GLY A 8 1.09 12.07 -1.58
N GLY A 9 0.40 11.63 -2.63
CA GLY A 9 -0.28 10.32 -2.72
C GLY A 9 0.66 9.13 -2.90
N CYS A 10 1.83 9.30 -3.50
CA CYS A 10 2.73 8.19 -3.84
C CYS A 10 4.18 8.44 -3.41
N LEU A 11 4.79 9.57 -3.80
CA LEU A 11 6.21 9.80 -3.58
C LEU A 11 6.56 9.92 -2.08
N ILE A 12 5.84 10.74 -1.32
CA ILE A 12 6.07 10.88 0.13
C ILE A 12 5.88 9.53 0.86
N PRO A 13 4.81 8.75 0.59
CA PRO A 13 4.68 7.41 1.16
C PRO A 13 5.83 6.47 0.85
N LEU A 14 6.30 6.48 -0.40
CA LEU A 14 7.44 5.68 -0.83
C LEU A 14 8.73 6.09 -0.12
N LEU A 15 8.96 7.39 0.07
CA LEU A 15 10.11 7.89 0.82
C LEU A 15 10.04 7.48 2.30
N LEU A 16 8.85 7.54 2.91
CA LEU A 16 8.67 7.09 4.30
C LEU A 16 8.90 5.57 4.41
N ALA A 17 8.39 4.78 3.46
CA ALA A 17 8.67 3.35 3.41
C ALA A 17 10.17 3.06 3.23
N ALA A 18 10.85 3.75 2.32
CA ALA A 18 12.29 3.62 2.12
C ALA A 18 13.07 3.92 3.41
N TRP A 19 12.61 4.88 4.21
CA TRP A 19 13.20 5.20 5.51
C TRP A 19 12.91 4.14 6.59
N LEU A 20 11.75 3.48 6.56
CA LEU A 20 11.37 2.42 7.51
C LEU A 20 11.97 1.04 7.18
N ILE A 21 12.28 0.77 5.91
CA ILE A 21 12.82 -0.53 5.48
C ILE A 21 14.08 -0.95 6.27
N PRO A 22 15.10 -0.10 6.47
CA PRO A 22 16.30 -0.50 7.24
C PRO A 22 15.98 -0.95 8.68
N LEU A 23 14.99 -0.31 9.33
CA LEU A 23 14.55 -0.66 10.67
C LEU A 23 13.99 -2.08 10.71
N VAL A 24 13.09 -2.41 9.78
CA VAL A 24 12.45 -3.74 9.70
C VAL A 24 13.41 -4.80 9.15
N ALA A 25 14.26 -4.45 8.20
CA ALA A 25 15.26 -5.33 7.60
C ALA A 25 16.35 -5.80 8.59
N SER A 26 16.52 -5.09 9.71
CA SER A 26 17.42 -5.54 10.78
C SER A 26 16.85 -6.70 11.61
N GLN A 27 15.58 -7.08 11.39
CA GLN A 27 14.83 -8.03 12.21
C GLN A 27 14.31 -9.22 11.38
N PRO A 28 15.10 -10.28 11.17
CA PRO A 28 14.69 -11.45 10.39
C PRO A 28 13.40 -12.11 10.89
N GLY A 29 13.11 -12.02 12.20
CA GLY A 29 11.88 -12.54 12.79
C GLY A 29 10.60 -11.91 12.24
N LEU A 30 10.68 -10.73 11.61
CA LEU A 30 9.54 -10.03 11.03
C LEU A 30 9.26 -10.42 9.56
N TYR A 31 10.19 -11.11 8.89
CA TYR A 31 10.14 -11.31 7.44
C TYR A 31 8.92 -12.10 7.00
N THR A 32 8.58 -13.16 7.72
CA THR A 32 7.40 -13.99 7.41
C THR A 32 6.13 -13.12 7.39
N THR A 33 5.94 -12.31 8.42
CA THR A 33 4.77 -11.43 8.56
C THR A 33 4.75 -10.33 7.52
N LEU A 34 5.90 -9.70 7.27
CA LEU A 34 6.04 -8.66 6.26
C LEU A 34 5.71 -9.20 4.86
N PHE A 35 6.36 -10.27 4.43
CA PHE A 35 6.21 -10.79 3.07
C PHE A 35 4.84 -11.44 2.83
N LEU A 36 4.31 -12.19 3.80
CA LEU A 36 2.96 -12.75 3.69
C LEU A 36 1.91 -11.63 3.70
N GLY A 37 2.03 -10.65 4.60
CA GLY A 37 1.13 -9.51 4.66
C GLY A 37 1.14 -8.69 3.37
N ILE A 38 2.32 -8.37 2.84
CA ILE A 38 2.49 -7.71 1.53
C ILE A 38 1.80 -8.54 0.43
N GLY A 39 2.08 -9.84 0.36
CA GLY A 39 1.53 -10.71 -0.68
C GLY A 39 0.00 -10.78 -0.65
N ILE A 40 -0.59 -10.98 0.54
CA ILE A 40 -2.04 -10.99 0.73
C ILE A 40 -2.64 -9.64 0.35
N ASN A 41 -2.02 -8.54 0.78
CA ASN A 41 -2.55 -7.21 0.54
C ASN A 41 -2.49 -6.80 -0.93
N ILE A 42 -1.38 -7.11 -1.62
CA ILE A 42 -1.26 -6.94 -3.08
C ILE A 42 -2.34 -7.72 -3.80
N PHE A 43 -2.50 -9.01 -3.46
CA PHE A 43 -3.49 -9.87 -4.10
C PHE A 43 -4.92 -9.34 -3.90
N ALA A 44 -5.27 -8.95 -2.67
CA ALA A 44 -6.58 -8.41 -2.36
C ALA A 44 -6.83 -7.09 -3.09
N CYS A 45 -5.90 -6.14 -3.01
CA CYS A 45 -6.04 -4.87 -3.70
C CYS A 45 -6.16 -5.06 -5.21
N TYR A 46 -5.34 -5.93 -5.81
CA TYR A 46 -5.47 -6.29 -7.22
C TYR A 46 -6.87 -6.84 -7.54
N ARG A 47 -7.36 -7.79 -6.75
CA ARG A 47 -8.65 -8.45 -7.02
C ARG A 47 -9.87 -7.52 -6.88
N PHE A 48 -9.80 -6.55 -5.97
CA PHE A 48 -10.93 -5.67 -5.63
C PHE A 48 -10.88 -4.29 -6.27
N THR A 49 -9.78 -3.94 -6.95
CA THR A 49 -9.66 -2.70 -7.70
C THR A 49 -10.63 -2.70 -8.89
N ARG A 50 -11.25 -1.55 -9.14
CA ARG A 50 -12.07 -1.31 -10.31
C ARG A 50 -11.67 -0.01 -10.98
N LEU A 51 -11.56 -0.03 -12.30
CA LEU A 51 -11.37 1.18 -13.10
C LEU A 51 -12.73 1.74 -13.50
N VAL A 52 -13.04 2.93 -13.01
CA VAL A 52 -14.32 3.60 -13.28
C VAL A 52 -14.06 4.80 -14.19
N PRO A 53 -14.67 4.87 -15.40
CA PRO A 53 -14.49 6.01 -16.30
C PRO A 53 -14.85 7.34 -15.63
N GLY A 54 -13.98 8.34 -15.75
CA GLY A 54 -14.14 9.66 -15.13
C GLY A 54 -13.80 9.75 -13.64
N LEU A 55 -13.68 8.63 -12.93
CA LEU A 55 -13.30 8.55 -11.50
C LEU A 55 -11.88 8.00 -11.29
N GLY A 56 -11.39 7.15 -12.21
CA GLY A 56 -10.07 6.54 -12.12
C GLY A 56 -10.08 5.21 -11.36
N ILE A 57 -9.03 4.96 -10.58
CA ILE A 57 -8.84 3.74 -9.78
C ILE A 57 -9.69 3.83 -8.53
N VAL A 58 -10.57 2.84 -8.32
CA VAL A 58 -11.42 2.76 -7.14
C VAL A 58 -11.11 1.47 -6.38
N LEU A 59 -10.81 1.63 -5.10
CA LEU A 59 -10.55 0.57 -4.15
C LEU A 59 -11.41 0.78 -2.89
N PRO A 60 -11.94 -0.26 -2.23
CA PRO A 60 -12.58 -0.10 -0.93
C PRO A 60 -11.58 0.48 0.08
N THR A 61 -11.91 1.65 0.65
CA THR A 61 -10.98 2.49 1.43
C THR A 61 -10.28 1.76 2.58
N PHE A 62 -11.00 0.87 3.27
CA PHE A 62 -10.47 0.16 4.43
C PHE A 62 -9.84 -1.20 4.10
N LEU A 63 -9.86 -1.66 2.85
CA LEU A 63 -9.39 -3.00 2.50
C LEU A 63 -7.92 -3.21 2.89
N SER A 64 -7.05 -2.33 2.38
CA SER A 64 -5.62 -2.41 2.64
C SER A 64 -5.24 -2.20 4.12
N PRO A 65 -5.72 -1.14 4.82
CA PRO A 65 -5.32 -0.94 6.21
C PRO A 65 -5.80 -2.07 7.13
N LEU A 66 -6.97 -2.67 6.88
CA LEU A 66 -7.43 -3.82 7.66
C LEU A 66 -6.58 -5.06 7.45
N ILE A 67 -6.22 -5.38 6.20
CA ILE A 67 -5.34 -6.52 5.92
C ILE A 67 -3.98 -6.31 6.59
N SER A 68 -3.44 -5.10 6.51
CA SER A 68 -2.18 -4.74 7.13
C SER A 68 -2.21 -4.89 8.66
N LEU A 69 -3.25 -4.32 9.30
CA LEU A 69 -3.45 -4.39 10.74
C LEU A 69 -3.57 -5.83 11.25
N LEU A 70 -4.41 -6.63 10.59
CA LEU A 70 -4.58 -8.04 10.93
C LEU A 70 -3.28 -8.84 10.74
N SER A 71 -2.51 -8.53 9.71
CA SER A 71 -1.23 -9.20 9.45
C SER A 71 -0.25 -8.97 10.60
N VAL A 72 -0.14 -7.74 11.13
CA VAL A 72 0.78 -7.45 12.24
C VAL A 72 0.27 -7.93 13.60
N TRP A 73 -1.04 -7.90 13.85
CA TRP A 73 -1.63 -8.39 15.10
C TRP A 73 -1.52 -9.90 15.25
N ILE A 74 -1.64 -10.65 14.15
CA ILE A 74 -1.56 -12.11 14.16
C ILE A 74 -0.12 -12.58 13.96
N GLY A 75 0.64 -11.88 13.12
CA GLY A 75 1.92 -12.37 12.63
C GLY A 75 3.14 -11.91 13.43
N ILE A 76 3.09 -10.82 14.20
CA ILE A 76 4.28 -10.38 14.94
C ILE A 76 4.50 -11.29 16.16
N PRO A 77 5.63 -12.03 16.21
CA PRO A 77 5.90 -12.94 17.32
C PRO A 77 6.41 -12.15 18.52
N GLY A 78 6.02 -12.52 19.74
CA GLY A 78 6.72 -12.07 20.96
C GLY A 78 6.61 -10.56 21.30
N ALA A 79 7.01 -10.22 22.53
CA ALA A 79 6.99 -8.83 23.00
C ALA A 79 8.15 -8.00 22.41
N GLU A 80 9.28 -8.63 22.09
CA GLU A 80 10.47 -7.95 21.55
C GLU A 80 10.24 -7.25 20.20
N TYR A 81 9.24 -7.70 19.43
CA TYR A 81 8.94 -7.19 18.10
C TYR A 81 7.74 -6.22 18.07
N GLN A 82 7.04 -6.01 19.19
CA GLN A 82 5.85 -5.15 19.25
C GLN A 82 6.15 -3.71 18.81
N ALA A 83 7.33 -3.17 19.14
CA ALA A 83 7.71 -1.82 18.74
C ALA A 83 7.79 -1.62 17.20
N TYR A 84 7.85 -2.69 16.42
CA TYR A 84 7.92 -2.64 14.96
C TYR A 84 6.53 -2.72 14.29
N GLN A 85 5.45 -2.96 15.05
CA GLN A 85 4.08 -3.10 14.54
C GLN A 85 3.68 -1.94 13.60
N PRO A 86 3.82 -0.65 14.00
CA PRO A 86 3.47 0.47 13.12
C PRO A 86 4.27 0.48 11.81
N ALA A 87 5.57 0.17 11.86
CA ALA A 87 6.44 0.19 10.69
C ALA A 87 6.10 -0.93 9.71
N VAL A 88 5.90 -2.16 10.21
CA VAL A 88 5.51 -3.31 9.37
C VAL A 88 4.11 -3.09 8.80
N ALA A 89 3.18 -2.56 9.59
CA ALA A 89 1.83 -2.23 9.14
C ALA A 89 1.83 -1.13 8.08
N TYR A 90 2.70 -0.12 8.21
CA TYR A 90 2.87 0.89 7.18
C TYR A 90 3.30 0.25 5.85
N LEU A 91 4.37 -0.56 5.87
CA LEU A 91 4.94 -1.18 4.67
C LEU A 91 3.95 -2.11 3.97
N ILE A 92 3.23 -2.95 4.73
CA ILE A 92 2.15 -3.78 4.17
C ILE A 92 1.02 -2.88 3.65
N GLY A 93 0.61 -1.86 4.40
CA GLY A 93 -0.53 -1.01 4.08
C GLY A 93 -0.36 -0.21 2.78
N ILE A 94 0.84 0.26 2.47
CA ILE A 94 1.08 0.96 1.20
C ILE A 94 1.27 0.00 0.02
N SER A 95 1.75 -1.23 0.24
CA SER A 95 2.10 -2.15 -0.85
C SER A 95 0.87 -2.62 -1.62
N GLY A 96 -0.25 -2.81 -0.93
CA GLY A 96 -1.52 -3.24 -1.54
C GLY A 96 -2.02 -2.26 -2.62
N PRO A 97 -2.32 -1.01 -2.27
CA PRO A 97 -2.78 -0.02 -3.24
C PRO A 97 -1.71 0.29 -4.29
N LEU A 98 -0.45 0.49 -3.88
CA LEU A 98 0.61 0.83 -4.84
C LEU A 98 0.83 -0.29 -5.87
N ILE A 99 1.09 -1.51 -5.42
CA ILE A 99 1.46 -2.59 -6.35
C ILE A 99 0.19 -3.22 -6.91
N GLY A 100 -0.76 -3.60 -6.05
CA GLY A 100 -1.97 -4.30 -6.43
C GLY A 100 -2.96 -3.44 -7.23
N ALA A 101 -3.26 -2.22 -6.75
CA ALA A 101 -4.23 -1.36 -7.44
C ALA A 101 -3.58 -0.61 -8.61
N ASP A 102 -2.48 0.10 -8.38
CA ASP A 102 -1.92 1.01 -9.38
C ASP A 102 -1.00 0.29 -10.39
N LEU A 103 0.01 -0.46 -9.94
CA LEU A 103 1.01 -1.01 -10.87
C LEU A 103 0.52 -2.24 -11.63
N LEU A 104 -0.19 -3.18 -10.99
CA LEU A 104 -0.61 -4.43 -11.66
C LEU A 104 -1.74 -4.22 -12.68
N HIS A 105 -2.50 -3.13 -12.59
CA HIS A 105 -3.51 -2.75 -13.59
C HIS A 105 -2.95 -1.91 -14.75
N TRP A 106 -1.61 -1.77 -14.86
CA TRP A 106 -0.95 -0.94 -15.88
C TRP A 106 -1.56 -1.06 -17.28
N LYS A 107 -1.78 -2.30 -17.73
CA LYS A 107 -2.30 -2.64 -19.07
C LYS A 107 -3.72 -2.15 -19.32
N ASP A 108 -4.51 -2.00 -18.27
CA ASP A 108 -5.88 -1.53 -18.38
C ASP A 108 -5.92 0.00 -18.54
N PHE A 109 -4.91 0.72 -18.03
CA PHE A 109 -4.79 2.16 -18.27
C PHE A 109 -4.34 2.50 -19.69
N GLU A 110 -3.52 1.65 -20.32
CA GLU A 110 -3.15 1.83 -21.74
C GLU A 110 -4.37 1.76 -22.67
N ARG A 111 -5.43 1.06 -22.25
CA ARG A 111 -6.70 0.95 -22.98
C ARG A 111 -7.63 2.15 -22.75
N LEU A 112 -7.44 2.88 -21.66
CA LEU A 112 -8.14 4.13 -21.40
C LEU A 112 -7.48 5.22 -22.26
N ALA A 113 -8.22 5.75 -23.24
CA ALA A 113 -7.78 6.84 -24.12
C ALA A 113 -7.70 8.20 -23.37
N THR A 114 -7.12 8.21 -22.17
CA THR A 114 -6.95 9.39 -21.34
C THR A 114 -5.51 9.91 -21.51
N GLY A 115 -5.36 11.18 -21.86
CA GLY A 115 -4.06 11.78 -22.17
C GLY A 115 -3.04 11.73 -21.02
N VAL A 116 -3.51 11.63 -19.77
CA VAL A 116 -2.71 11.59 -18.55
C VAL A 116 -3.23 10.52 -17.58
N ILE A 117 -2.33 9.76 -16.96
CA ILE A 117 -2.58 8.83 -15.85
C ILE A 117 -1.76 9.30 -14.66
N SER A 118 -2.32 9.27 -13.44
CA SER A 118 -1.59 9.62 -12.20
C SER A 118 -1.51 8.40 -11.28
N ILE A 119 -0.29 7.97 -10.96
CA ILE A 119 -0.01 6.95 -9.92
C ILE A 119 -0.12 7.62 -8.55
N GLY A 120 -0.80 6.97 -7.62
CA GLY A 120 -1.15 7.55 -6.32
C GLY A 120 -2.29 8.56 -6.42
N GLY A 121 -3.23 8.32 -7.33
CA GLY A 121 -4.48 9.08 -7.43
C GLY A 121 -4.34 10.54 -7.88
N ALA A 122 -5.48 11.23 -7.95
CA ALA A 122 -5.59 12.63 -8.40
C ALA A 122 -5.56 13.67 -7.25
N GLY A 123 -5.50 13.23 -5.99
CA GLY A 123 -5.55 14.09 -4.80
C GLY A 123 -4.52 13.68 -3.74
N THR A 124 -4.31 14.52 -2.72
CA THR A 124 -3.32 14.27 -1.65
C THR A 124 -3.66 13.09 -0.74
N TRP A 125 -4.94 12.74 -0.63
CA TRP A 125 -5.46 11.65 0.20
C TRP A 125 -5.71 10.38 -0.62
N ASP A 126 -4.68 9.92 -1.30
CA ASP A 126 -4.78 8.69 -2.08
C ASP A 126 -4.86 7.43 -1.19
N GLY A 127 -5.39 6.35 -1.78
CA GLY A 127 -5.49 5.05 -1.15
C GLY A 127 -4.16 4.56 -0.56
N ILE A 128 -3.02 4.87 -1.20
CA ILE A 128 -1.69 4.54 -0.68
C ILE A 128 -1.44 5.23 0.68
N VAL A 129 -1.55 6.57 0.74
CA VAL A 129 -1.31 7.37 1.95
C VAL A 129 -2.23 6.93 3.09
N LEU A 130 -3.53 6.88 2.82
CA LEU A 130 -4.55 6.55 3.82
C LEU A 130 -4.34 5.14 4.36
N SER A 131 -4.02 4.17 3.50
CA SER A 131 -3.80 2.79 3.93
C SER A 131 -2.57 2.67 4.82
N GLY A 132 -1.45 3.30 4.44
CA GLY A 132 -0.23 3.28 5.24
C GLY A 132 -0.41 3.96 6.60
N LEU A 133 -0.96 5.18 6.62
CA LEU A 133 -1.12 5.95 7.85
C LEU A 133 -2.14 5.32 8.80
N LEU A 134 -3.30 4.88 8.30
CA LEU A 134 -4.31 4.22 9.13
C LEU A 134 -3.79 2.90 9.71
N ALA A 135 -3.10 2.09 8.90
CA ALA A 135 -2.51 0.84 9.38
C ALA A 135 -1.48 1.11 10.47
N ALA A 136 -0.56 2.05 10.25
CA ALA A 136 0.49 2.37 11.22
C ALA A 136 -0.05 2.99 12.51
N PHE A 137 -1.09 3.82 12.42
CA PHE A 137 -1.67 4.49 13.58
C PHE A 137 -2.47 3.55 14.48
N LEU A 138 -3.08 2.50 13.90
CA LEU A 138 -3.92 1.54 14.62
C LEU A 138 -3.17 0.28 15.07
N ALA A 139 -1.98 0.03 14.53
CA ALA A 139 -1.13 -1.11 14.84
C ALA A 139 -0.48 -0.98 16.21
#